data_AF-A0A8T4Y497-F1
#
_entry.id   AF-A0A8T4Y497-F1
#
_cell.length_a   1.000
_cell.length_b   1.000
_cell.length_c   1.000
_cell.angle_alpha   90.00
_cell.angle_beta   90.00
_cell.angle_gamma   90.00
#
_symmetry.space_group_name_H-M   'P 1'
#
loop_
_entity.id
_entity.type
_entity.pdbx_description
1 polymer ?
#
loop_
_entity_poly.entity_id
_entity_poly.type
_entity_poly.pdbx_seq_one_letter_code
_entity_poly.pdbx_strand_id
1 'polypeptide(L)'
;LLYWMLQGAEHGNAFYRLFVWPQAPQPPTMEYMASAYLSEWLVDVPKSFGGAALSFAAGYKMASLTGVKTREVFKIVLIAGILGYPIVMATYVFMCHTFGLAKLPVWAESTYDSLIDRCGNPDNWNVRPGTEPWWPNFLAGFIIVALLSWLHARFIWFPLEPIGFILGTSYMSMLWGVWFPFLIAWILKTVTLKVGGTKGYEEFGIPIAVGLIAGYMIAVLIGGLVGIARFFVPF
;
A
#
# COMPACT_ATOMS: atom_id res chain seq x y z
N LEU A 1 -6.66 1.63 -0.51
CA LEU A 1 -6.65 0.64 -1.62
C LEU A 1 -5.64 1.00 -2.70
N LEU A 2 -5.75 2.12 -3.42
CA LEU A 2 -4.77 2.56 -4.45
C LEU A 2 -3.30 2.49 -3.99
N TYR A 3 -3.07 2.86 -2.74
CA TYR A 3 -1.78 2.83 -2.06
C TYR A 3 -1.06 1.47 -2.09
N TRP A 4 -1.81 0.38 -2.00
CA TRP A 4 -1.23 -0.97 -1.99
C TRP A 4 -0.82 -1.46 -3.38
N MET A 5 -1.29 -0.79 -4.43
CA MET A 5 -1.32 -1.32 -5.80
C MET A 5 -0.23 -0.69 -6.69
N LEU A 6 0.23 0.51 -6.33
CA LEU A 6 1.36 1.20 -6.96
C LEU A 6 2.72 0.71 -6.45
N GLN A 7 2.74 -0.40 -5.71
CA GLN A 7 3.96 -0.94 -5.08
C GLN A 7 4.85 -1.65 -6.11
N GLY A 8 6.12 -1.27 -6.15
CA GLY A 8 7.19 -2.14 -6.62
C GLY A 8 7.41 -3.28 -5.63
N ALA A 9 7.99 -4.39 -6.09
CA ALA A 9 8.19 -5.57 -5.25
C ALA A 9 9.04 -5.31 -4.00
N GLU A 10 9.90 -4.28 -4.04
CA GLU A 10 10.95 -4.07 -3.05
C GLU A 10 11.12 -2.57 -2.83
N HIS A 11 10.62 -2.12 -1.69
CA HIS A 11 10.48 -0.72 -1.30
C HIS A 11 11.83 0.00 -1.32
N GLY A 12 11.98 1.08 -2.10
CA GLY A 12 13.05 2.08 -1.98
C GLY A 12 14.50 1.64 -2.25
N ASN A 13 14.74 0.34 -2.43
CA ASN A 13 16.06 -0.27 -2.57
C ASN A 13 16.84 0.26 -3.78
N ALA A 14 16.16 0.78 -4.80
CA ALA A 14 16.80 1.36 -5.98
C ALA A 14 17.75 2.51 -5.63
N PHE A 15 17.37 3.41 -4.72
CA PHE A 15 18.23 4.54 -4.34
C PHE A 15 19.38 4.11 -3.43
N TYR A 16 19.12 3.23 -2.47
CA TYR A 16 20.16 2.65 -1.62
C TYR A 16 21.17 1.85 -2.43
N ARG A 17 20.72 1.11 -3.44
CA ARG A 17 21.60 0.43 -4.38
C ARG A 17 22.39 1.42 -5.22
N LEU A 18 21.76 2.44 -5.80
CA LEU A 18 22.43 3.39 -6.68
C LEU A 18 23.51 4.23 -5.95
N PHE A 19 23.26 4.64 -4.70
CA PHE A 19 24.09 5.63 -4.01
C PHE A 19 24.93 5.08 -2.85
N VAL A 20 24.52 3.97 -2.22
CA VAL A 20 25.16 3.47 -0.99
C VAL A 20 25.79 2.09 -1.20
N TRP A 21 25.02 1.14 -1.76
CA TRP A 21 25.45 -0.25 -1.96
C TRP A 21 25.19 -0.73 -3.39
N PRO A 22 26.01 -0.35 -4.39
CA PRO A 22 25.84 -0.77 -5.79
C PRO A 22 25.76 -2.29 -5.99
N GLN A 23 26.52 -3.02 -5.17
CA GLN A 23 26.54 -4.47 -5.12
C GLN A 23 26.54 -4.90 -3.65
N ALA A 24 25.87 -6.00 -3.36
CA ALA A 24 25.85 -6.57 -2.03
C ALA A 24 27.24 -7.13 -1.64
N PRO A 25 27.78 -6.79 -0.46
CA PRO A 25 29.06 -7.32 -0.01
C PRO A 25 28.99 -8.83 0.26
N GLN A 26 30.07 -9.55 -0.05
CA GLN A 26 30.24 -10.96 0.27
C GLN A 26 31.46 -11.14 1.21
N PRO A 27 31.29 -11.54 2.48
CA PRO A 27 30.03 -11.85 3.16
C PRO A 27 29.19 -10.60 3.49
N PRO A 28 27.85 -10.74 3.70
CA PRO A 28 26.99 -9.64 4.08
C PRO A 28 27.45 -8.98 5.39
N THR A 29 27.68 -7.65 5.37
CA THR A 29 28.03 -6.89 6.57
C THR A 29 26.79 -6.45 7.34
N MET A 30 26.94 -6.23 8.65
CA MET A 30 25.83 -5.75 9.49
C MET A 30 25.28 -4.39 9.04
N GLU A 31 26.16 -3.50 8.56
CA GLU A 31 25.76 -2.19 8.03
C GLU A 31 24.91 -2.32 6.78
N TYR A 32 25.30 -3.20 5.86
CA TYR A 32 24.52 -3.51 4.67
C TYR A 32 23.15 -4.10 5.05
N MET A 33 23.12 -5.12 5.92
CA MET A 33 21.87 -5.74 6.38
C MET A 33 20.93 -4.73 7.05
N ALA A 34 21.47 -3.84 7.90
CA ALA A 34 20.71 -2.79 8.55
C ALA A 34 20.18 -1.77 7.53
N SER A 35 21.00 -1.37 6.55
CA SER A 35 20.58 -0.46 5.49
C SER A 35 19.51 -1.07 4.58
N ALA A 36 19.61 -2.35 4.25
CA ALA A 36 18.62 -3.09 3.46
C ALA A 36 17.28 -3.24 4.20
N TYR A 37 17.33 -3.40 5.52
CA TYR A 37 16.14 -3.43 6.37
C TYR A 37 15.46 -2.05 6.46
N LEU A 38 16.26 -0.99 6.63
CA LEU A 38 15.77 0.38 6.71
C LEU A 38 15.28 0.92 5.37
N SER A 39 15.80 0.44 4.24
CA SER A 39 15.33 0.84 2.92
C SER A 39 13.97 0.25 2.58
N GLU A 40 13.64 -0.93 3.12
CA GLU A 40 12.35 -1.57 2.88
C GLU A 40 11.19 -0.86 3.62
N TRP A 41 11.47 -0.35 4.82
CA TRP A 41 10.47 0.36 5.62
C TRP A 41 10.69 1.87 5.51
N LEU A 42 9.71 2.61 4.96
CA LEU A 42 9.56 4.09 5.03
C LEU A 42 10.02 4.93 3.82
N VAL A 43 10.56 4.35 2.74
CA VAL A 43 11.38 5.16 1.80
C VAL A 43 10.68 5.61 0.51
N ASP A 44 9.69 4.89 -0.01
CA ASP A 44 9.23 5.09 -1.40
C ASP A 44 7.71 5.07 -1.59
N VAL A 45 6.97 4.63 -0.58
CA VAL A 45 5.50 4.66 -0.58
C VAL A 45 5.09 5.12 0.83
N PRO A 46 4.05 5.97 1.00
CA PRO A 46 3.44 6.31 2.31
C PRO A 46 2.99 5.10 3.19
N LYS A 47 3.89 4.18 3.55
CA LYS A 47 3.62 2.94 4.29
C LYS A 47 3.86 3.27 5.75
N SER A 48 2.93 2.88 6.61
CA SER A 48 2.92 3.30 8.01
C SER A 48 2.71 4.83 8.15
N PHE A 49 3.78 5.62 8.08
CA PHE A 49 3.76 7.05 8.40
C PHE A 49 3.00 7.91 7.39
N GLY A 50 3.22 7.70 6.10
CA GLY A 50 2.56 8.53 5.09
C GLY A 50 1.08 8.17 4.85
N GLY A 51 0.70 6.93 5.10
CA GLY A 51 -0.70 6.49 5.09
C GLY A 51 -1.45 7.02 6.31
N ALA A 52 -0.78 7.11 7.46
CA ALA A 52 -1.29 7.83 8.63
C ALA A 52 -1.49 9.32 8.33
N ALA A 53 -0.55 9.97 7.64
CA ALA A 53 -0.69 11.38 7.23
C ALA A 53 -1.91 11.63 6.33
N LEU A 54 -2.16 10.75 5.34
CA LEU A 54 -3.35 10.82 4.49
C LEU A 54 -4.64 10.53 5.28
N SER A 55 -4.58 9.60 6.24
CA SER A 55 -5.71 9.29 7.12
C SER A 55 -6.02 10.46 8.05
N PHE A 56 -5.01 11.20 8.52
CA PHE A 56 -5.20 12.43 9.28
C PHE A 56 -5.88 13.51 8.44
N ALA A 57 -5.44 13.70 7.18
CA ALA A 57 -6.08 14.64 6.27
C ALA A 57 -7.57 14.31 6.03
N ALA A 58 -7.89 13.02 5.86
CA ALA A 58 -9.28 12.56 5.78
C ALA A 58 -10.07 12.84 7.07
N GLY A 59 -9.45 12.64 8.24
CA GLY A 59 -10.03 12.97 9.55
C GLY A 59 -10.37 14.46 9.70
N TYR A 60 -9.50 15.35 9.25
CA TYR A 60 -9.79 16.80 9.22
C TYR A 60 -10.93 17.16 8.28
N LYS A 61 -10.99 16.50 7.10
CA LYS A 61 -12.10 16.69 6.19
C LYS A 61 -13.42 16.26 6.83
N MET A 62 -13.44 15.11 7.52
CA MET A 62 -14.62 14.65 8.25
C MET A 62 -15.03 15.63 9.35
N ALA A 63 -14.07 16.16 10.11
CA ALA A 63 -14.35 17.16 11.13
C ALA A 63 -14.97 18.45 10.57
N SER A 64 -14.53 18.88 9.38
CA SER A 64 -15.14 20.03 8.68
C SER A 64 -16.59 19.77 8.28
N LEU A 65 -16.94 18.53 7.92
CA LEU A 65 -18.30 18.14 7.53
C LEU A 65 -19.23 17.99 8.75
N THR A 66 -18.69 17.62 9.91
CA THR A 66 -19.47 17.42 11.15
C THR A 66 -19.49 18.65 12.06
N GLY A 67 -18.89 19.77 11.66
CA GLY A 67 -18.82 20.99 12.45
C GLY A 67 -17.89 20.91 13.67
N VAL A 68 -17.01 19.90 13.72
CA VAL A 68 -16.03 19.74 14.81
C VAL A 68 -14.87 20.69 14.60
N LYS A 69 -14.45 21.37 15.67
CA LYS A 69 -13.33 22.31 15.63
C LYS A 69 -12.02 21.59 15.27
N THR A 70 -11.35 22.04 14.21
CA THR A 70 -10.06 21.51 13.72
C THR A 70 -9.01 21.40 14.82
N ARG A 71 -8.99 22.35 15.77
CA ARG A 71 -8.06 22.34 16.91
C ARG A 71 -8.25 21.14 17.84
N GLU A 72 -9.48 20.67 18.04
CA GLU A 72 -9.73 19.49 18.87
C GLU A 72 -9.28 18.21 18.17
N VAL A 73 -9.52 18.12 16.85
CA VAL A 73 -9.02 17.03 16.02
C VAL A 73 -7.49 16.95 16.08
N PHE A 74 -6.81 18.10 15.98
CA PHE A 74 -5.35 18.16 16.08
C PHE A 74 -4.83 17.65 17.41
N LYS A 75 -5.44 18.05 18.53
CA LYS A 75 -5.07 17.55 19.86
C LYS A 75 -5.23 16.03 19.94
N ILE A 76 -6.37 15.51 19.50
CA ILE A 76 -6.67 14.07 19.57
C ILE A 76 -5.67 13.28 18.71
N VAL A 77 -5.42 13.73 17.48
CA VAL A 77 -4.44 13.11 16.58
C VAL A 77 -3.04 13.12 17.19
N LEU A 78 -2.63 14.23 17.81
CA LEU A 78 -1.32 14.37 18.44
C LEU A 78 -1.18 13.45 19.66
N ILE A 79 -2.21 13.41 20.52
CA ILE A 79 -2.25 12.50 21.68
C ILE A 79 -2.22 11.04 21.22
N ALA A 80 -3.03 10.67 20.22
CA ALA A 80 -3.08 9.31 19.68
C ALA A 80 -1.75 8.90 19.03
N GLY A 81 -1.08 9.82 18.33
CA GLY A 81 0.24 9.57 17.73
C GLY A 81 1.32 9.33 18.79
N ILE A 82 1.34 10.15 19.85
CA ILE A 82 2.35 10.05 20.92
C ILE A 82 2.10 8.82 21.81
N LEU A 83 0.85 8.56 22.21
CA LEU A 83 0.52 7.45 23.10
C LEU A 83 0.40 6.11 22.37
N GLY A 84 -0.05 6.13 21.10
CA GLY A 84 -0.28 4.92 20.33
C GLY A 84 1.00 4.10 20.14
N TYR A 85 2.11 4.75 19.79
CA TYR A 85 3.38 4.06 19.56
C TYR A 85 3.91 3.28 20.79
N PRO A 86 4.10 3.91 21.98
CA PRO A 86 4.59 3.18 23.15
C PRO A 86 3.61 2.11 23.63
N ILE A 87 2.29 2.33 23.53
CA ILE A 87 1.29 1.31 23.90
C ILE A 87 1.40 0.10 22.97
N VAL A 88 1.52 0.32 21.66
CA VAL A 88 1.66 -0.76 20.67
C VAL A 88 2.96 -1.53 20.91
N MET A 89 4.08 -0.84 21.14
CA MET A 89 5.36 -1.48 21.43
C MET A 89 5.32 -2.31 22.72
N ALA A 90 4.80 -1.75 23.81
CA ALA A 90 4.68 -2.47 25.09
C ALA A 90 3.76 -3.69 24.97
N THR A 91 2.62 -3.54 24.29
CA THR A 91 1.67 -4.64 24.06
C THR A 91 2.27 -5.73 23.18
N TYR A 92 3.02 -5.35 22.14
CA TYR A 92 3.71 -6.29 21.25
C TYR A 92 4.75 -7.11 22.02
N VAL A 93 5.60 -6.46 22.81
CA VAL A 93 6.60 -7.14 23.65
C VAL A 93 5.91 -8.09 24.64
N PHE A 94 4.85 -7.64 25.30
CA PHE A 94 4.07 -8.47 26.22
C PHE A 94 3.46 -9.71 25.53
N MET A 95 2.84 -9.53 24.35
CA MET A 95 2.26 -10.65 23.58
C MET A 95 3.32 -11.64 23.12
N CYS A 96 4.48 -11.16 22.68
CA CYS A 96 5.60 -12.02 22.26
C CYS A 96 6.12 -12.86 23.43
N HIS A 97 6.24 -12.27 24.63
CA HIS A 97 6.69 -12.99 25.82
C HIS A 97 5.66 -14.00 26.36
N THR A 98 4.36 -13.71 26.23
CA THR A 98 3.29 -14.56 26.79
C THR A 98 2.90 -15.71 25.87
N PHE A 99 2.71 -15.45 24.58
CA PHE A 99 2.24 -16.46 23.62
C PHE A 99 3.36 -17.08 22.79
N GLY A 100 4.54 -16.46 22.77
CA GLY A 100 5.63 -16.85 21.90
C GLY A 100 5.41 -16.35 20.47
N LEU A 101 6.46 -15.77 19.88
CA LEU A 101 6.43 -15.15 18.56
C LEU A 101 5.98 -16.11 17.44
N ALA A 102 6.34 -17.39 17.53
CA ALA A 102 5.98 -18.42 16.55
C ALA A 102 4.48 -18.78 16.52
N LYS A 103 3.72 -18.46 17.58
CA LYS A 103 2.27 -18.74 17.65
C LYS A 103 1.41 -17.53 17.26
N LEU A 104 2.03 -16.37 17.02
CA LEU A 104 1.31 -15.16 16.62
C LEU A 104 1.14 -15.11 15.09
N PRO A 105 -0.09 -15.20 14.57
CA PRO A 105 -0.34 -15.41 13.13
C PRO A 105 0.05 -14.23 12.24
N VAL A 106 0.19 -13.02 12.79
CA VAL A 106 0.43 -11.79 11.99
C VAL A 106 1.91 -11.43 11.91
N TRP A 107 2.78 -12.07 12.71
CA TRP A 107 4.19 -11.67 12.82
C TRP A 107 5.18 -12.83 12.85
N ALA A 108 4.76 -14.08 13.00
CA ALA A 108 5.66 -15.23 12.95
C ALA A 108 6.45 -15.28 11.63
N GLU A 109 5.80 -15.05 10.48
CA GLU A 109 6.45 -15.03 9.16
C GLU A 109 7.32 -13.78 8.91
N SER A 110 6.94 -12.64 9.48
CA SER A 110 7.64 -11.35 9.31
C SER A 110 8.89 -11.25 10.19
N THR A 111 8.96 -12.02 11.28
CA THR A 111 10.01 -11.85 12.31
C THR A 111 11.09 -12.91 12.24
N TYR A 112 10.84 -14.08 11.64
CA TYR A 112 11.81 -15.19 11.67
C TYR A 112 12.63 -15.42 10.40
N ASP A 113 12.23 -14.96 9.21
CA ASP A 113 13.03 -15.22 8.00
C ASP A 113 12.73 -14.29 6.81
N SER A 114 11.49 -13.85 6.58
CA SER A 114 11.13 -13.39 5.23
C SER A 114 11.64 -12.01 4.78
N LEU A 115 12.13 -11.13 5.66
CA LEU A 115 12.46 -9.74 5.28
C LEU A 115 13.97 -9.51 5.13
N ILE A 116 14.77 -9.85 6.15
CA ILE A 116 16.25 -9.77 6.03
C ILE A 116 16.75 -10.76 4.97
N ASP A 117 16.16 -11.94 4.89
CA ASP A 117 16.54 -12.97 3.90
C ASP A 117 16.01 -12.64 2.49
N ARG A 118 15.04 -11.72 2.37
CA ARG A 118 14.56 -11.21 1.07
C ARG A 118 15.30 -9.97 0.62
N CYS A 119 15.62 -9.04 1.53
CA CYS A 119 16.20 -7.73 1.22
C CYS A 119 17.70 -7.69 1.44
N GLY A 120 18.20 -8.36 2.47
CA GLY A 120 19.62 -8.53 2.74
C GLY A 120 20.27 -9.63 1.90
N ASN A 121 19.50 -10.52 1.26
CA ASN A 121 20.10 -11.54 0.40
C ASN A 121 20.80 -10.89 -0.83
N PRO A 122 22.12 -11.12 -1.01
CA PRO A 122 22.89 -10.56 -2.12
C PRO A 122 22.32 -10.85 -3.50
N ASP A 123 21.79 -12.05 -3.73
CA ASP A 123 21.24 -12.47 -5.03
C ASP A 123 20.01 -11.63 -5.38
N ASN A 124 19.16 -11.39 -4.38
CA ASN A 124 17.99 -10.55 -4.51
C ASN A 124 18.36 -9.06 -4.65
N TRP A 125 19.31 -8.56 -3.86
CA TRP A 125 19.75 -7.16 -3.92
C TRP A 125 20.30 -6.77 -5.29
N ASN A 126 21.11 -7.64 -5.89
CA ASN A 126 21.82 -7.36 -7.14
C ASN A 126 20.91 -7.38 -8.38
N VAL A 127 19.78 -8.09 -8.34
CA VAL A 127 18.83 -8.15 -9.47
C VAL A 127 17.74 -7.06 -9.42
N ARG A 128 17.75 -6.18 -8.42
CA ARG A 128 16.72 -5.15 -8.19
C ARG A 128 17.26 -3.75 -8.49
N PRO A 129 16.52 -2.82 -9.11
CA PRO A 129 15.10 -2.87 -9.50
C PRO A 129 14.83 -3.72 -10.76
N GLY A 130 15.87 -4.20 -11.44
CA GLY A 130 15.81 -5.14 -12.56
C GLY A 130 17.22 -5.61 -12.91
N THR A 131 17.32 -6.66 -13.74
CA THR A 131 18.61 -7.13 -14.26
C THR A 131 19.28 -6.03 -15.07
N GLU A 132 20.57 -5.81 -14.83
CA GLU A 132 21.31 -4.78 -15.56
C GLU A 132 21.48 -5.17 -17.03
N PRO A 133 21.26 -4.23 -17.97
CA PRO A 133 20.86 -2.83 -17.78
C PRO A 133 19.34 -2.68 -17.54
N TRP A 134 18.94 -2.09 -16.42
CA TRP A 134 17.53 -1.87 -16.07
C TRP A 134 16.93 -0.60 -16.72
N TRP A 135 17.78 0.37 -17.06
CA TRP A 135 17.38 1.69 -17.56
C TRP A 135 16.57 1.67 -18.87
N PRO A 136 16.76 0.73 -19.84
CA PRO A 136 15.94 0.70 -21.04
C PRO A 136 14.48 0.37 -20.74
N ASN A 137 14.24 -0.57 -19.81
CA ASN A 137 12.89 -0.94 -19.37
C ASN A 137 12.22 0.22 -18.63
N PHE A 138 12.97 0.91 -17.77
CA PHE A 138 12.50 2.11 -17.09
C PHE A 138 12.11 3.21 -18.09
N LEU A 139 12.98 3.50 -19.06
CA LEU A 139 12.73 4.52 -20.07
C LEU A 139 11.54 4.17 -20.98
N ALA A 140 11.41 2.90 -21.38
CA ALA A 140 10.26 2.43 -22.13
C ALA A 140 8.95 2.62 -21.35
N GLY A 141 8.92 2.22 -20.07
CA GLY A 141 7.77 2.45 -19.19
C GLY A 141 7.44 3.94 -19.02
N PHE A 142 8.46 4.77 -18.82
CA PHE A 142 8.31 6.23 -18.72
C PHE A 142 7.72 6.84 -19.99
N ILE A 143 8.24 6.48 -21.17
CA ILE A 143 7.74 6.96 -22.47
C ILE A 143 6.30 6.52 -22.68
N ILE A 144 5.96 5.26 -22.40
CA ILE A 144 4.59 4.76 -22.56
C ILE A 144 3.62 5.53 -21.66
N VAL A 145 3.95 5.69 -20.38
CA VAL A 145 3.09 6.43 -19.43
C VAL A 145 2.99 7.91 -19.81
N ALA A 146 4.08 8.54 -20.24
CA ALA A 146 4.07 9.93 -20.69
C ALA A 146 3.20 10.12 -21.95
N LEU A 147 3.33 9.23 -22.92
CA LEU A 147 2.50 9.24 -24.14
C LEU A 147 1.03 8.97 -23.82
N LEU A 148 0.73 8.00 -22.97
CA LEU A 148 -0.65 7.73 -22.53
C LEU A 148 -1.23 8.92 -21.77
N SER A 149 -0.45 9.55 -20.89
CA SER A 149 -0.87 10.75 -20.15
C SER A 149 -1.14 11.91 -21.09
N TRP A 150 -0.28 12.13 -22.09
CA TRP A 150 -0.45 13.15 -23.10
C TRP A 150 -1.67 12.90 -24.00
N LEU A 151 -1.85 11.65 -24.47
CA LEU A 151 -3.01 11.25 -25.28
C LEU A 151 -4.30 11.40 -24.49
N HIS A 152 -4.32 10.99 -23.23
CA HIS A 152 -5.48 11.14 -22.35
C HIS A 152 -5.80 12.62 -22.05
N ALA A 153 -4.79 13.48 -21.95
CA ALA A 153 -4.98 14.93 -21.80
C ALA A 153 -5.51 15.59 -23.08
N ARG A 154 -5.12 15.09 -24.27
CA ARG A 154 -5.52 15.66 -25.57
C ARG A 154 -6.86 15.12 -26.08
N PHE A 155 -7.15 13.85 -25.82
CA PHE A 155 -8.32 13.12 -26.31
C PHE A 155 -9.17 12.64 -25.14
N ILE A 156 -10.20 13.43 -24.81
CA ILE A 156 -11.17 13.14 -23.73
C ILE A 156 -11.89 11.80 -23.92
N TRP A 157 -11.95 11.28 -25.16
CA TRP A 157 -12.63 10.03 -25.49
C TRP A 157 -11.74 8.78 -25.41
N PHE A 158 -10.44 8.93 -25.11
CA PHE A 158 -9.50 7.81 -25.12
C PHE A 158 -9.73 6.88 -23.90
N PRO A 159 -9.99 5.57 -24.12
CA PRO A 159 -10.47 4.68 -23.05
C PRO A 159 -9.38 4.21 -22.09
N LEU A 160 -8.10 4.36 -22.45
CA LEU A 160 -6.97 3.88 -21.64
C LEU A 160 -6.47 4.99 -20.72
N GLU A 161 -6.82 4.89 -19.44
CA GLU A 161 -6.22 5.72 -18.41
C GLU A 161 -4.78 5.26 -18.13
N PRO A 162 -3.82 6.19 -17.99
CA PRO A 162 -2.44 5.86 -17.60
C PRO A 162 -2.37 5.04 -16.30
N ILE A 163 -3.33 5.26 -15.39
CA ILE A 163 -3.39 4.52 -14.12
C ILE A 163 -3.76 3.04 -14.33
N GLY A 164 -4.61 2.75 -15.31
CA GLY A 164 -4.95 1.37 -15.68
C GLY A 164 -3.75 0.62 -16.23
N PHE A 165 -2.89 1.30 -16.99
CA PHE A 165 -1.62 0.73 -17.45
C PHE A 165 -0.71 0.39 -16.28
N ILE A 166 -0.50 1.32 -15.36
CA ILE A 166 0.36 1.11 -14.18
C ILE A 166 -0.18 -0.04 -13.31
N LEU A 167 -1.49 -0.11 -13.10
CA LEU A 167 -2.14 -1.20 -12.35
C LEU A 167 -2.08 -2.54 -13.09
N GLY A 168 -2.09 -2.55 -14.43
CA GLY A 168 -1.96 -3.77 -15.21
C GLY A 168 -0.53 -4.31 -15.26
N THR A 169 0.47 -3.43 -15.16
CA THR A 169 1.89 -3.80 -15.27
C THR A 169 2.61 -3.86 -13.93
N SER A 170 2.00 -3.42 -12.82
CA SER A 170 2.65 -3.52 -11.52
C SER A 170 2.61 -4.95 -11.01
N TYR A 171 3.78 -5.44 -10.60
CA TYR A 171 3.96 -6.79 -10.07
C TYR A 171 2.96 -7.11 -8.95
N MET A 172 2.76 -6.16 -8.02
CA MET A 172 1.84 -6.33 -6.90
C MET A 172 0.38 -6.38 -7.32
N SER A 173 -0.04 -5.59 -8.33
CA SER A 173 -1.43 -5.67 -8.80
C SER A 173 -1.72 -6.98 -9.53
N MET A 174 -0.72 -7.54 -10.24
CA MET A 174 -0.84 -8.85 -10.89
C MET A 174 -0.88 -10.00 -9.87
N LEU A 175 0.02 -9.98 -8.88
CA LEU A 175 0.17 -11.04 -7.89
C LEU A 175 -1.04 -11.15 -6.96
N TRP A 176 -1.59 -10.02 -6.52
CA TRP A 176 -2.76 -9.97 -5.65
C TRP A 176 -4.10 -9.96 -6.41
N GLY A 177 -4.09 -10.13 -7.73
CA GLY A 177 -5.29 -10.18 -8.57
C GLY A 177 -6.12 -8.90 -8.57
N VAL A 178 -5.53 -7.77 -8.16
CA VAL A 178 -6.23 -6.50 -7.96
C VAL A 178 -6.71 -5.90 -9.27
N TRP A 179 -6.03 -6.19 -10.38
CA TRP A 179 -6.45 -5.73 -11.70
C TRP A 179 -7.89 -6.16 -12.05
N PHE A 180 -8.37 -7.29 -11.51
CA PHE A 180 -9.70 -7.84 -11.80
C PHE A 180 -10.87 -7.00 -11.26
N PRO A 181 -10.93 -6.65 -9.95
CA PRO A 181 -11.96 -5.75 -9.45
C PRO A 181 -11.89 -4.35 -10.08
N PHE A 182 -10.71 -3.87 -10.48
CA PHE A 182 -10.60 -2.60 -11.22
C PHE A 182 -11.18 -2.70 -12.63
N LEU A 183 -10.96 -3.82 -13.32
CA LEU A 183 -11.56 -4.10 -14.61
C LEU A 183 -13.09 -4.12 -14.49
N ILE A 184 -13.63 -4.79 -13.46
CA ILE A 184 -15.08 -4.79 -13.17
C ILE A 184 -15.56 -3.35 -12.91
N ALA A 185 -14.87 -2.58 -12.07
CA ALA A 185 -15.24 -1.20 -11.78
C ALA A 185 -15.22 -0.31 -13.04
N TRP A 186 -14.24 -0.51 -13.93
CA TRP A 186 -14.16 0.20 -15.20
C TRP A 186 -15.30 -0.18 -16.16
N ILE A 187 -15.65 -1.46 -16.28
CA ILE A 187 -16.81 -1.91 -17.06
C ILE A 187 -18.09 -1.30 -16.49
N LEU A 188 -18.31 -1.39 -15.18
CA LEU A 188 -19.50 -0.83 -14.54
C LEU A 188 -19.60 0.69 -14.73
N LYS A 189 -18.49 1.42 -14.57
CA LYS A 189 -18.41 2.87 -14.80
C LYS A 189 -18.70 3.24 -16.25
N THR A 190 -18.11 2.53 -17.21
CA THR A 190 -18.34 2.80 -18.63
C THR A 190 -19.76 2.48 -19.06
N VAL A 191 -20.37 1.41 -18.55
CA VAL A 191 -21.78 1.06 -18.81
C VAL A 191 -22.72 2.10 -18.19
N THR A 192 -22.52 2.47 -16.92
CA THR A 192 -23.38 3.48 -16.26
C THR A 192 -23.30 4.83 -16.95
N LEU A 193 -22.11 5.28 -17.37
CA LEU A 193 -21.94 6.53 -18.10
C LEU A 193 -22.57 6.48 -19.51
N LYS A 194 -22.51 5.34 -20.21
CA LYS A 194 -23.11 5.18 -21.55
C LYS A 194 -24.63 5.12 -21.51
N VAL A 195 -25.22 4.47 -20.50
CA VAL A 195 -26.67 4.24 -20.41
C VAL A 195 -27.38 5.41 -19.71
N GLY A 196 -26.81 5.90 -18.61
CA GLY A 196 -27.45 6.91 -17.74
C GLY A 196 -26.84 8.31 -17.81
N GLY A 197 -25.78 8.50 -18.60
CA GLY A 197 -25.01 9.74 -18.62
C GLY A 197 -24.39 10.07 -17.25
N THR A 198 -23.97 11.31 -17.06
CA THR A 198 -23.37 11.77 -15.79
C THR A 198 -24.36 11.69 -14.63
N LYS A 199 -25.64 11.97 -14.86
CA LYS A 199 -26.69 11.92 -13.82
C LYS A 199 -26.90 10.50 -13.28
N GLY A 200 -26.98 9.49 -14.15
CA GLY A 200 -27.12 8.09 -13.72
C GLY A 200 -25.89 7.58 -12.95
N TYR A 201 -24.69 8.07 -13.29
CA TYR A 201 -23.49 7.75 -12.54
C TYR A 201 -23.51 8.37 -11.13
N GLU A 202 -23.89 9.64 -11.01
CA GLU A 202 -23.97 10.33 -9.71
C GLU A 202 -25.07 9.76 -8.81
N GLU A 203 -26.22 9.42 -9.39
CA GLU A 203 -27.40 8.98 -8.63
C GLU A 203 -27.37 7.49 -8.26
N PHE A 204 -26.83 6.62 -9.12
CA PHE A 204 -26.82 5.16 -8.89
C PHE A 204 -25.40 4.59 -8.77
N GLY A 205 -24.48 5.02 -9.64
CA GLY A 205 -23.10 4.52 -9.65
C GLY A 205 -22.35 4.82 -8.35
N ILE A 206 -22.40 6.08 -7.89
CA ILE A 206 -21.71 6.51 -6.67
C ILE A 206 -22.28 5.80 -5.43
N PRO A 207 -23.60 5.75 -5.17
CA PRO A 207 -24.12 5.08 -3.98
C PRO A 207 -23.82 3.58 -3.93
N ILE A 208 -23.85 2.87 -5.06
CA ILE A 208 -23.48 1.45 -5.12
C ILE A 208 -22.00 1.26 -4.77
N ALA A 209 -21.11 2.06 -5.37
CA ALA A 209 -19.68 1.97 -5.10
C ALA A 209 -19.36 2.29 -3.62
N VAL A 210 -19.96 3.34 -3.08
CA VAL A 210 -19.80 3.72 -1.66
C VAL A 210 -20.38 2.63 -0.75
N GLY A 211 -21.53 2.06 -1.07
CA GLY A 211 -22.15 0.98 -0.32
C GLY A 211 -21.29 -0.28 -0.29
N LEU A 212 -20.68 -0.66 -1.42
CA LEU A 212 -19.78 -1.82 -1.49
C LEU A 212 -18.49 -1.60 -0.70
N ILE A 213 -17.91 -0.40 -0.79
CA ILE A 213 -16.75 -0.01 0.02
C ILE A 213 -17.11 -0.04 1.51
N ALA A 214 -18.23 0.56 1.91
CA ALA A 214 -18.69 0.58 3.29
C ALA A 214 -18.95 -0.84 3.82
N GLY A 215 -19.63 -1.68 3.03
CA GLY A 215 -19.89 -3.08 3.38
C GLY A 215 -18.61 -3.90 3.55
N TYR A 216 -17.64 -3.71 2.65
CA TYR A 216 -16.32 -4.33 2.78
C TYR A 216 -15.61 -3.87 4.07
N MET A 217 -15.63 -2.57 4.38
CA MET A 217 -15.01 -2.05 5.61
C MET A 217 -15.67 -2.64 6.87
N ILE A 218 -17.00 -2.77 6.89
CA ILE A 218 -17.73 -3.42 8.00
C ILE A 218 -17.34 -4.90 8.10
N ALA A 219 -17.28 -5.62 6.98
CA ALA A 219 -16.89 -7.02 6.96
C ALA A 219 -15.46 -7.23 7.48
N VAL A 220 -14.52 -6.33 7.13
CA VAL A 220 -13.14 -6.35 7.64
C VAL A 220 -13.12 -6.09 9.16
N LEU A 221 -13.90 -5.13 9.66
CA LEU A 221 -13.97 -4.85 11.09
C LEU A 221 -14.53 -6.03 11.88
N ILE A 222 -15.64 -6.61 11.41
CA ILE A 222 -16.26 -7.78 12.04
C ILE A 222 -15.32 -8.98 11.96
N GLY A 223 -14.72 -9.23 10.79
CA GLY A 223 -13.76 -10.31 10.57
C GLY A 223 -12.53 -10.17 11.47
N GLY A 224 -12.04 -8.95 11.68
CA GLY A 224 -10.96 -8.66 12.62
C GLY A 224 -11.34 -9.00 14.07
N LEU A 225 -12.53 -8.59 14.52
CA LEU A 225 -13.04 -8.92 15.86
C LEU A 225 -13.23 -10.43 16.05
N VAL A 226 -13.79 -11.11 15.04
CA VAL A 226 -13.94 -12.57 15.04
C VAL A 226 -12.58 -13.25 15.07
N GLY A 227 -11.60 -12.74 14.32
CA GLY A 227 -10.22 -13.23 14.33
C GLY A 227 -9.58 -13.12 15.71
N ILE A 228 -9.77 -11.98 16.39
CA ILE A 228 -9.31 -11.78 17.78
C ILE A 228 -10.00 -12.77 18.72
N ALA A 229 -11.33 -12.90 18.63
CA ALA A 229 -12.08 -13.83 19.47
C ALA A 229 -11.63 -15.29 19.25
N ARG A 230 -11.43 -15.70 17.99
CA ARG A 230 -10.95 -17.03 17.61
C ARG A 230 -9.52 -17.31 18.08
N PHE A 231 -8.68 -16.28 18.17
CA PHE A 231 -7.33 -16.44 18.72
C PHE A 231 -7.38 -16.91 20.20
N PHE A 232 -8.32 -16.40 20.99
CA PHE A 232 -8.49 -16.80 22.39
C PHE A 232 -9.39 -18.03 22.59
N VAL A 233 -10.29 -18.29 21.64
CA VAL A 233 -11.32 -19.33 21.72
C VAL A 233 -11.30 -20.17 20.43
N PRO A 234 -10.45 -21.20 20.35
CA PRO A 234 -10.24 -21.97 19.14
C PRO A 234 -11.29 -23.09 18.99
N PHE A 235 -12.52 -22.74 18.62
CA PHE A 235 -13.53 -23.69 18.13
C PHE A 235 -14.43 -23.06 17.07
#